data_AF-A0A392QI65-F1
#
_entry.id   AF-A0A392QI65-F1
#
_cell.length_a   1.000
_cell.length_b   1.000
_cell.length_c   1.000
_cell.angle_alpha   90.00
_cell.angle_beta   90.00
_cell.angle_gamma   90.00
#
_symmetry.space_group_name_H-M   'P 1'
#
loop_
_entity.id
_entity.type
_entity.pdbx_description
1 polymer ?
#
loop_
_entity_poly.entity_id
_entity_poly.type
_entity_poly.pdbx_seq_one_letter_code
_entity_poly.pdbx_strand_id
1 'polypeptide(L)'
;SAPEMSEKNIDNTTASGCQPIGFDASLNCRLSAPTPPRAIKIFCFEKALEYFVKLLHDLDIICSYSLDPSLEAALLFVVKFQKSQPDLVSRAHLQVNHKMLHDSA
;
A
#
# COMPACT_ATOMS: atom_id res chain seq x y z
N SER A 1 14.07 22.69 -36.26
CA SER A 1 14.52 21.67 -35.31
C SER A 1 13.55 21.64 -34.15
N ALA A 2 12.73 20.59 -34.07
CA ALA A 2 11.90 20.36 -32.90
C ALA A 2 12.81 20.00 -31.72
N PRO A 3 12.56 20.51 -30.50
CA PRO A 3 13.36 20.11 -29.36
C PRO A 3 13.06 18.64 -29.07
N GLU A 4 14.12 17.83 -29.05
CA GLU A 4 14.11 16.46 -28.58
C GLU A 4 13.34 16.40 -27.26
N MET A 5 12.24 15.63 -27.25
CA MET A 5 11.56 15.25 -26.02
C MET A 5 12.53 14.37 -25.25
N SER A 6 13.32 14.98 -24.38
CA SER A 6 14.07 14.30 -23.34
C SER A 6 13.13 13.32 -22.64
N GLU A 7 13.61 12.08 -22.46
CA GLU A 7 12.95 11.01 -21.73
C GLU A 7 12.25 11.60 -20.50
N LYS A 8 10.93 11.77 -20.61
CA LYS A 8 10.17 12.53 -19.63
C LYS A 8 10.25 11.76 -18.33
N ASN A 9 10.56 12.52 -17.28
CA ASN A 9 10.70 12.13 -15.89
C ASN A 9 9.38 11.56 -15.34
N ILE A 10 9.00 10.36 -15.81
CA ILE A 10 7.78 9.61 -15.43
C ILE A 10 7.74 9.39 -13.91
N ASP A 11 8.91 9.36 -13.28
CA ASP A 11 9.08 9.15 -11.85
C ASP A 11 8.53 10.28 -10.97
N ASN A 12 8.30 11.48 -11.51
CA ASN A 12 7.93 12.66 -10.73
C ASN A 12 6.63 13.32 -11.21
N THR A 13 5.72 12.55 -11.77
CA THR A 13 4.52 13.09 -12.41
C THR A 13 3.25 12.36 -11.93
N THR A 14 2.18 13.12 -11.71
CA THR A 14 0.84 12.61 -11.37
C THR A 14 0.22 11.85 -12.55
N ALA A 15 -0.90 11.16 -12.32
CA ALA A 15 -1.66 10.43 -13.34
C ALA A 15 -2.06 11.30 -14.55
N SER A 16 -2.24 12.61 -14.36
CA SER A 16 -2.57 13.58 -15.42
C SER A 16 -1.36 14.12 -16.18
N GLY A 17 -0.14 13.68 -15.86
CA GLY A 17 1.07 14.25 -16.46
C GLY A 17 1.50 15.59 -15.82
N CYS A 18 0.90 15.99 -14.70
CA CYS A 18 1.25 17.22 -13.98
C CYS A 18 2.25 16.96 -12.85
N GLN A 19 3.06 17.97 -12.52
CA GLN A 19 3.94 17.92 -11.34
C GLN A 19 3.12 17.78 -10.04
N PRO A 20 3.51 16.88 -9.12
CA PRO A 20 2.82 16.71 -7.84
C PRO A 20 3.04 17.94 -6.97
N ILE A 21 1.95 18.58 -6.55
CA ILE A 21 1.97 19.74 -5.65
C ILE A 21 1.75 19.25 -4.21
N GLY A 22 2.53 19.77 -3.26
CA GLY A 22 2.31 19.46 -1.84
C GLY A 22 3.10 18.26 -1.29
N PHE A 23 3.97 17.64 -2.10
CA PHE A 23 4.73 16.44 -1.73
C PHE A 23 6.26 16.67 -1.69
N ASP A 24 6.70 17.93 -1.70
CA ASP A 24 8.11 18.26 -1.58
C ASP A 24 8.61 18.12 -0.14
N ALA A 25 9.87 17.69 0.01
CA ALA A 25 10.49 17.47 1.31
C ALA A 25 10.58 18.75 2.16
N SER A 26 10.59 19.94 1.54
CA SER A 26 10.61 21.21 2.28
C SER A 26 9.34 21.45 3.09
N LEU A 27 8.20 20.84 2.73
CA LEU A 27 6.95 20.97 3.50
C LEU A 27 7.04 20.24 4.83
N ASN A 28 7.60 19.03 4.84
CA ASN A 28 7.83 18.29 6.08
C ASN A 28 8.78 19.05 7.00
N CYS A 29 9.89 19.58 6.49
CA CYS A 29 10.85 20.35 7.28
C CYS A 29 10.23 21.57 7.98
N ARG A 30 9.17 22.16 7.41
CA ARG A 30 8.49 23.34 7.94
C ARG A 30 7.37 23.00 8.93
N LEU A 31 6.81 21.80 8.84
CA LEU A 31 5.60 21.40 9.59
C LEU A 31 5.86 20.34 10.67
N SER A 32 6.96 19.59 10.59
CA SER A 32 7.28 18.55 11.57
C SER A 32 8.07 19.09 12.75
N ALA A 33 7.90 18.48 13.92
CA ALA A 33 8.86 18.53 15.03
C ALA A 33 10.29 18.22 14.53
N PRO A 34 11.37 18.56 15.27
CA PRO A 34 12.75 18.32 14.84
C PRO A 34 13.09 16.82 14.82
N THR A 35 12.50 16.09 13.89
CA THR A 35 12.91 14.77 13.45
C THR A 35 13.85 14.95 12.26
N PRO A 36 14.87 14.10 12.09
CA PRO A 36 15.73 14.14 10.91
C PRO A 36 14.90 14.21 9.62
N PRO A 37 15.30 15.05 8.63
CA PRO A 37 14.57 15.16 7.37
C PRO A 37 14.35 13.80 6.75
N ARG A 38 13.08 13.44 6.53
CA ARG A 38 12.72 12.19 5.85
C ARG A 38 12.52 12.52 4.38
N ALA A 39 13.35 11.96 3.51
CA ALA A 39 13.12 12.02 2.07
C ALA A 39 11.77 11.36 1.76
N ILE A 40 10.87 12.10 1.12
CA ILE A 40 9.62 11.55 0.59
C ILE A 40 9.94 11.06 -0.82
N LYS A 41 9.81 9.76 -1.06
CA LYS A 41 9.82 9.21 -2.41
C LYS A 41 8.37 9.01 -2.85
N ILE A 42 7.93 9.83 -3.79
CA ILE A 42 6.66 9.62 -4.48
C ILE A 42 6.87 8.47 -5.47
N PHE A 43 5.94 7.52 -5.51
CA PHE A 43 5.97 6.49 -6.55
C PHE A 43 5.52 7.09 -7.89
N CYS A 44 6.15 6.64 -8.98
CA CYS A 44 5.62 6.90 -10.31
C CYS A 44 4.22 6.28 -10.43
N PHE A 45 3.41 6.80 -11.36
CA PHE A 45 2.04 6.35 -11.53
C PHE A 45 1.92 4.84 -11.76
N GLU A 46 2.80 4.27 -12.57
CA GLU A 46 2.83 2.83 -12.85
C GLU A 46 3.04 2.00 -11.58
N LYS A 47 4.04 2.34 -10.77
CA LYS A 47 4.30 1.68 -9.48
C LYS A 47 3.16 1.87 -8.48
N ALA A 48 2.51 3.03 -8.49
CA ALA A 48 1.34 3.27 -7.66
C ALA A 48 0.17 2.38 -8.08
N LEU A 49 -0.06 2.22 -9.39
CA LEU A 49 -1.09 1.34 -9.91
C LEU A 49 -0.81 -0.13 -9.57
N GLU A 50 0.41 -0.62 -9.79
CA GLU A 50 0.85 -1.96 -9.41
C GLU A 50 0.61 -2.24 -7.92
N TYR A 51 0.96 -1.26 -7.07
CA TYR A 51 0.72 -1.33 -5.64
C TYR A 51 -0.77 -1.49 -5.32
N PHE A 52 -1.64 -0.66 -5.90
CA PHE A 52 -3.09 -0.72 -5.61
C PHE A 52 -3.73 -2.00 -6.15
N VAL A 53 -3.31 -2.48 -7.32
CA VAL A 53 -3.81 -3.77 -7.87
C VAL A 53 -3.42 -4.92 -6.95
N LYS A 54 -2.16 -4.98 -6.48
CA LYS A 54 -1.72 -5.99 -5.52
C LYS A 54 -2.50 -5.88 -4.20
N LEU A 55 -2.68 -4.67 -3.68
CA LEU A 55 -3.42 -4.43 -2.45
C LEU A 55 -4.87 -4.94 -2.55
N LEU A 56 -5.57 -4.64 -3.65
CA LEU A 56 -6.93 -5.11 -3.87
C LEU A 56 -7.00 -6.64 -3.95
N HIS A 57 -6.05 -7.28 -4.62
CA HIS A 57 -5.96 -8.74 -4.67
C HIS A 57 -5.70 -9.36 -3.28
N ASP A 58 -4.77 -8.80 -2.51
CA ASP A 58 -4.49 -9.27 -1.14
C ASP A 58 -5.72 -9.11 -0.23
N LEU A 59 -6.50 -8.04 -0.40
CA LEU A 59 -7.75 -7.82 0.35
C LEU A 59 -8.85 -8.79 -0.07
N ASP A 60 -9.00 -9.06 -1.37
CA ASP A 60 -9.98 -10.01 -1.88
C ASP A 60 -9.77 -11.42 -1.29
N ILE A 61 -8.51 -11.87 -1.17
CA ILE A 61 -8.17 -13.15 -0.52
C ILE A 61 -8.65 -13.18 0.94
N ILE A 62 -8.48 -12.09 1.69
CA ILE A 62 -8.92 -12.03 3.09
C ILE A 62 -10.44 -11.96 3.18
N CYS A 63 -11.07 -11.11 2.37
CA CYS A 63 -12.51 -10.86 2.41
C CYS A 63 -13.34 -12.04 1.93
N SER A 64 -12.79 -12.85 1.00
CA SER A 64 -13.43 -14.07 0.50
C SER A 64 -13.18 -15.29 1.39
N TYR A 65 -12.24 -15.22 2.34
CA TYR A 65 -11.97 -16.32 3.25
C TYR A 65 -13.10 -16.45 4.28
N SER A 66 -13.93 -17.50 4.10
CA SER A 66 -14.81 -17.97 5.15
C SER A 66 -13.98 -18.62 6.25
N LEU A 67 -14.21 -18.23 7.51
CA LEU A 67 -13.55 -18.91 8.63
C LEU A 67 -13.87 -20.40 8.60
N ASP A 68 -12.83 -21.21 8.42
CA ASP A 68 -12.92 -22.65 8.63
C ASP A 68 -13.04 -22.90 10.15
N PRO A 69 -13.98 -23.74 10.62
CA PRO A 69 -14.06 -24.12 12.03
C PRO A 69 -12.78 -24.82 12.53
N SER A 70 -11.92 -25.30 11.64
CA SER A 70 -10.62 -25.89 11.97
C SER A 70 -9.55 -24.84 12.26
N LEU A 71 -9.01 -24.87 13.48
CA LEU A 71 -7.82 -24.09 13.86
C LEU A 71 -6.62 -24.37 12.94
N GLU A 72 -6.43 -25.62 12.51
CA GLU A 72 -5.34 -25.99 11.62
C GLU A 72 -5.48 -25.30 10.26
N ALA A 73 -6.69 -25.27 9.70
CA ALA A 73 -6.96 -24.61 8.43
C ALA A 73 -6.76 -23.09 8.52
N ALA A 74 -7.18 -22.47 9.63
CA ALA A 74 -6.95 -21.05 9.90
C ALA A 74 -5.45 -20.72 10.01
N LEU A 75 -4.67 -21.51 10.77
CA LEU A 75 -3.22 -21.33 10.89
C LEU A 75 -2.51 -21.54 9.55
N LEU A 76 -2.91 -22.56 8.78
CA LEU A 76 -2.36 -22.82 7.46
C LEU A 76 -2.65 -21.67 6.49
N PHE A 77 -3.86 -21.10 6.55
CA PHE A 77 -4.22 -19.90 5.79
C PHE A 77 -3.31 -18.73 6.16
N VAL A 78 -3.16 -18.41 7.45
CA VAL A 78 -2.30 -17.32 7.91
C VAL A 78 -0.86 -17.51 7.42
N VAL A 79 -0.30 -18.72 7.54
CA VAL A 79 1.06 -19.01 7.09
C VAL A 79 1.20 -18.82 5.57
N LYS A 80 0.26 -19.35 4.78
CA LYS A 80 0.28 -19.19 3.32
C LYS A 80 0.13 -17.73 2.90
N PHE A 81 -0.79 -17.01 3.54
CA PHE A 81 -1.03 -15.60 3.29
C PHE A 81 0.19 -14.76 3.66
N GLN A 82 0.83 -14.96 4.81
CA GLN A 82 2.05 -14.20 5.15
C GLN A 82 3.22 -14.52 4.20
N LYS A 83 3.32 -15.75 3.69
CA LYS A 83 4.35 -16.13 2.71
C LYS A 83 4.21 -15.42 1.37
N SER A 84 3.02 -14.94 0.99
CA SER A 84 2.83 -14.13 -0.23
C SER A 84 3.25 -12.66 -0.05
N GLN A 85 3.77 -12.28 1.12
CA GLN A 85 4.19 -10.92 1.47
C GLN A 85 3.08 -9.87 1.19
N PRO A 86 1.93 -9.99 1.88
CA PRO A 86 0.81 -9.09 1.69
C PRO A 86 1.15 -7.70 2.22
N ASP A 87 0.48 -6.68 1.66
CA ASP A 87 0.64 -5.30 2.11
C ASP A 87 0.27 -5.13 3.61
N LEU A 88 0.81 -4.08 4.23
CA LEU A 88 0.52 -3.74 5.63
C LEU A 88 -0.99 -3.59 5.90
N VAL A 89 -1.73 -2.97 4.98
CA VAL A 89 -3.19 -2.78 5.12
C VAL A 89 -3.90 -4.12 5.16
N SER A 90 -3.56 -5.03 4.25
CA SER A 90 -4.14 -6.39 4.22
C SER A 90 -3.79 -7.17 5.49
N ARG A 91 -2.55 -7.07 5.98
CA ARG A 91 -2.14 -7.70 7.25
C ARG A 91 -2.92 -7.16 8.44
N ALA A 92 -3.18 -5.85 8.49
CA ALA A 92 -4.00 -5.25 9.53
C ALA A 92 -5.45 -5.73 9.46
N HIS A 93 -6.03 -5.83 8.26
CA HIS A 93 -7.38 -6.37 8.06
C HIS A 93 -7.51 -7.81 8.57
N LEU A 94 -6.53 -8.67 8.31
CA LEU A 94 -6.52 -10.03 8.84
C LEU A 94 -6.58 -10.06 10.38
N GLN A 95 -5.90 -9.12 11.05
CA GLN A 95 -5.93 -9.00 12.52
C GLN A 95 -7.25 -8.45 13.05
N VAL A 96 -7.86 -7.49 12.37
CA VAL A 96 -9.12 -6.85 12.79
C VAL A 96 -10.31 -7.77 12.56
N ASN A 97 -10.40 -8.45 11.41
CA ASN A 97 -11.46 -9.41 11.12
C ASN A 97 -11.44 -10.59 12.10
N HIS A 98 -10.27 -10.96 12.62
CA HIS A 98 -10.14 -11.96 13.68
C HIS A 98 -10.59 -11.43 15.07
N LYS A 99 -10.55 -10.12 15.33
CA LYS A 99 -10.95 -9.53 16.61
C LYS A 99 -12.46 -9.26 16.74
N MET A 100 -13.19 -9.10 15.64
CA MET A 100 -14.65 -8.85 15.66
C MET A 100 -15.48 -10.10 16.01
N LEU A 101 -14.88 -11.29 16.01
CA LEU A 101 -15.52 -12.55 16.46
C LEU A 101 -15.69 -12.64 17.98
N HIS A 102 -15.23 -11.66 18.75
CA HIS A 102 -15.39 -11.63 20.21
C HIS A 102 -16.49 -10.67 20.71
N ASP A 103 -17.06 -9.84 19.83
CA ASP A 103 -18.13 -8.87 20.16
C ASP A 103 -19.53 -9.34 19.70
N SER A 104 -19.66 -10.61 19.32
CA SER A 104 -20.95 -11.27 19.08
C SER A 104 -21.12 -12.43 20.08
N ALA A 105 -21.26 -12.08 21.36
CA ALA A 105 -21.75 -12.94 22.42
C ALA A 105 -23.01 -12.32 23.03
#